data_AF-A0A9D9PSL4-F1
#
_entry.id   AF-A0A9D9PSL4-F1
#
_cell.length_a   1.000
_cell.length_b   1.000
_cell.length_c   1.000
_cell.angle_alpha   90.00
_cell.angle_beta   90.00
_cell.angle_gamma   90.00
#
_symmetry.space_group_name_H-M   'P 1'
#
loop_
_entity.id
_entity.type
_entity.pdbx_description
1 polymer ?
#
loop_
_entity_poly.entity_id
_entity_poly.type
_entity_poly.pdbx_seq_one_letter_code
_entity_poly.pdbx_strand_id
1 'polypeptide(L)'
;MTNLSFRHFLLVVLCAVLPVFAQVDAKQGKIIDQAAYDLGTLCRKNFAVQVKSEQLSSALSMLISKKAAEATGLPVMLTIDSYNLQNNGNGTYTCKIALAPNTPQKQQLEQMANTQLAGTKFAQALGMLAFWPLQTFASTCVDKREKLKVVKYSNTHFIFNLPGLNIPGPGGVRIKAARYKLNRNTNRLDALIFDTVDGAQLKFSYHYAGEAKEPAKISVSHNMKGSTINGIPVPPSCTFTLENYAFK
;
A
#
# COMPACT_ATOMS: atom_id res chain seq x y z
N MET A 1 -46.18 -44.99 7.13
CA MET A 1 -45.63 -44.24 5.98
C MET A 1 -45.40 -42.78 6.38
N THR A 2 -44.26 -42.44 7.00
CA THR A 2 -43.94 -41.04 7.39
C THR A 2 -42.43 -40.92 7.65
N ASN A 3 -41.60 -41.16 6.63
CA ASN A 3 -40.14 -40.92 6.74
C ASN A 3 -39.55 -40.16 5.54
N LEU A 4 -40.37 -39.79 4.56
CA LEU A 4 -39.92 -39.10 3.36
C LEU A 4 -39.82 -37.58 3.56
N SER A 5 -40.62 -36.99 4.45
CA SER A 5 -40.69 -35.52 4.66
C SER A 5 -39.46 -34.96 5.41
N PHE A 6 -38.94 -35.69 6.41
CA PHE A 6 -37.85 -35.19 7.25
C PHE A 6 -36.49 -35.16 6.53
N ARG A 7 -36.24 -36.10 5.60
CA ARG A 7 -35.00 -36.14 4.80
C ARG A 7 -34.89 -35.00 3.80
N HIS A 8 -36.01 -34.54 3.24
CA HIS A 8 -36.02 -33.39 2.31
C HIS A 8 -35.86 -32.07 3.06
N PHE A 9 -36.45 -31.96 4.26
CA PHE A 9 -36.29 -30.77 5.11
C PHE A 9 -34.85 -30.60 5.61
N LEU A 10 -34.17 -31.71 5.98
CA LEU A 10 -32.77 -31.67 6.40
C LEU A 10 -31.81 -31.28 5.25
N LEU A 11 -32.09 -31.72 4.01
CA LEU A 11 -31.26 -31.39 2.84
C LEU A 11 -31.38 -29.91 2.45
N VAL A 12 -32.58 -29.34 2.54
CA VAL A 12 -32.84 -27.92 2.26
C VAL A 12 -32.22 -27.01 3.33
N VAL A 13 -32.25 -27.43 4.61
CA VAL A 13 -31.59 -26.70 5.71
C VAL A 13 -30.06 -26.79 5.63
N LEU A 14 -29.50 -27.92 5.17
CA LEU A 14 -28.04 -28.04 4.96
C LEU A 14 -27.53 -27.15 3.82
N CYS A 15 -28.35 -26.91 2.80
CA CYS A 15 -28.02 -25.98 1.70
C CYS A 15 -28.18 -24.50 2.07
N ALA A 16 -28.96 -24.17 3.12
CA ALA A 16 -29.26 -22.79 3.49
C ALA A 16 -28.32 -22.19 4.57
N VAL A 17 -27.52 -23.00 5.27
CA VAL A 17 -26.78 -22.54 6.48
C VAL A 17 -25.26 -22.52 6.31
N LEU A 18 -24.71 -23.00 5.19
CA LEU A 18 -23.30 -22.74 4.89
C LEU A 18 -23.20 -21.45 4.08
N PRO A 19 -22.63 -20.34 4.61
CA PRO A 19 -22.09 -19.31 3.75
C PRO A 19 -20.93 -19.98 2.98
N VAL A 20 -21.26 -20.59 1.85
CA VAL A 20 -20.28 -21.05 0.89
C VAL A 20 -19.65 -19.77 0.36
N PHE A 21 -18.59 -19.33 1.02
CA PHE A 21 -17.63 -18.44 0.39
C PHE A 21 -17.22 -19.15 -0.89
N ALA A 22 -17.74 -18.69 -2.02
CA ALA A 22 -17.46 -19.30 -3.30
C ALA A 22 -15.95 -19.27 -3.50
N GLN A 23 -15.39 -20.43 -3.86
CA GLN A 23 -14.02 -20.48 -4.37
C GLN A 23 -13.92 -19.57 -5.60
N VAL A 24 -12.71 -19.07 -5.82
CA VAL A 24 -12.41 -18.20 -6.96
C VAL A 24 -12.73 -18.93 -8.27
N ASP A 25 -13.65 -18.39 -9.07
CA ASP A 25 -13.98 -18.95 -10.38
C ASP A 25 -12.91 -18.61 -11.43
N ALA A 26 -13.00 -19.23 -12.62
CA ALA A 26 -12.00 -19.02 -13.68
C ALA A 26 -11.91 -17.56 -14.17
N LYS A 27 -13.02 -16.82 -14.20
CA LYS A 27 -13.02 -15.42 -14.62
C LYS A 27 -12.37 -14.54 -13.57
N GLN A 28 -12.69 -14.76 -12.30
CA GLN A 28 -12.09 -14.08 -11.16
C GLN A 28 -10.59 -14.37 -11.07
N GLY A 29 -10.19 -15.63 -11.31
CA GLY A 29 -8.80 -16.05 -11.37
C GLY A 29 -8.00 -15.24 -12.39
N LYS A 30 -8.51 -15.10 -13.62
CA LYS A 30 -7.87 -14.28 -14.67
C LYS A 30 -7.69 -12.81 -14.27
N ILE A 31 -8.66 -12.23 -13.56
CA ILE A 31 -8.57 -10.84 -13.09
C ILE A 31 -7.50 -10.71 -12.01
N ILE A 32 -7.44 -11.65 -11.07
CA ILE A 32 -6.39 -11.70 -10.04
C ILE A 32 -5.02 -11.84 -10.70
N ASP A 33 -4.88 -12.77 -11.63
CA ASP A 33 -3.64 -12.98 -12.40
C ASP A 33 -3.17 -11.71 -13.09
N GLN A 34 -4.06 -11.04 -13.82
CA GLN A 34 -3.71 -9.83 -14.56
C GLN A 34 -3.28 -8.70 -13.63
N ALA A 35 -4.04 -8.45 -12.56
CA ALA A 35 -3.71 -7.42 -11.58
C ALA A 35 -2.38 -7.71 -10.87
N ALA A 36 -2.15 -8.97 -10.48
CA ALA A 36 -0.92 -9.40 -9.83
C ALA A 36 0.29 -9.31 -10.78
N TYR A 37 0.11 -9.66 -12.04
CA TYR A 37 1.14 -9.55 -13.07
C TYR A 37 1.53 -8.08 -13.31
N ASP A 38 0.55 -7.19 -13.51
CA ASP A 38 0.82 -5.78 -13.78
C ASP A 38 1.53 -5.11 -12.59
N LEU A 39 1.03 -5.32 -11.36
CA LEU A 39 1.64 -4.78 -10.15
C LEU A 39 2.98 -5.43 -9.80
N GLY A 40 3.09 -6.75 -10.00
CA GLY A 40 4.33 -7.49 -9.82
C GLY A 40 5.42 -7.03 -10.78
N THR A 41 5.04 -6.65 -12.00
CA THR A 41 5.95 -6.06 -12.99
C THR A 41 6.40 -4.67 -12.56
N LEU A 42 5.48 -3.81 -12.13
CA LEU A 42 5.80 -2.49 -11.59
C LEU A 42 6.82 -2.57 -10.43
N CYS A 43 6.56 -3.43 -9.45
CA CYS A 43 7.41 -3.54 -8.25
C CYS A 43 8.80 -4.16 -8.51
N ARG A 44 8.95 -4.95 -9.60
CA ARG A 44 10.23 -5.54 -9.99
C ARG A 44 11.09 -4.61 -10.86
N LYS A 45 10.47 -3.66 -11.56
CA LYS A 45 11.19 -2.70 -12.40
C LYS A 45 11.97 -1.69 -11.56
N ASN A 46 13.09 -1.25 -12.12
CA ASN A 46 13.74 -0.04 -11.66
C ASN A 46 12.90 1.15 -12.12
N PHE A 47 12.51 2.01 -11.19
CA PHE A 47 11.76 3.21 -11.54
C PHE A 47 12.12 4.37 -10.63
N ALA A 48 11.99 5.58 -11.17
CA ALA A 48 11.90 6.80 -10.40
C ALA A 48 10.46 7.34 -10.49
N VAL A 49 9.98 7.92 -9.41
CA VAL A 49 8.65 8.57 -9.34
C VAL A 49 8.76 9.80 -8.45
N GLN A 50 8.10 10.87 -8.87
CA GLN A 50 7.90 12.04 -8.03
C GLN A 50 6.69 11.80 -7.13
N VAL A 51 6.90 11.86 -5.83
CA VAL A 51 5.87 11.68 -4.81
C VAL A 51 5.56 13.02 -4.16
N LYS A 52 4.28 13.37 -4.02
CA LYS A 52 3.83 14.55 -3.27
C LYS A 52 2.90 14.11 -2.15
N SER A 53 3.08 14.66 -0.95
CA SER A 53 2.21 14.39 0.19
C SER A 53 2.32 15.50 1.23
N GLU A 54 1.26 16.28 1.42
CA GLU A 54 1.25 17.38 2.40
C GLU A 54 1.45 16.89 3.83
N GLN A 55 0.78 15.78 4.20
CA GLN A 55 0.86 15.23 5.56
C GLN A 55 2.27 14.74 5.88
N LEU A 56 2.92 14.08 4.92
CA LEU A 56 4.30 13.65 5.09
C LEU A 56 5.28 14.82 5.03
N SER A 57 5.04 15.83 4.18
CA SER A 57 5.89 17.02 4.05
C SER A 57 5.97 17.77 5.37
N SER A 58 4.84 17.95 6.04
CA SER A 58 4.79 18.56 7.37
C SER A 58 5.56 17.73 8.41
N ALA A 59 5.30 16.42 8.50
CA ALA A 59 5.97 15.53 9.44
C ALA A 59 7.50 15.49 9.24
N LEU A 60 7.94 15.45 7.98
CA LEU A 60 9.36 15.37 7.64
C LEU A 60 10.08 16.70 7.83
N SER A 61 9.43 17.82 7.53
CA SER A 61 9.99 19.16 7.78
C SER A 61 10.27 19.36 9.27
N MET A 62 9.37 18.89 10.16
CA MET A 62 9.62 18.89 11.60
C MET A 62 10.81 18.00 11.99
N LEU A 63 10.93 16.81 11.40
CA LEU A 63 12.05 15.91 11.68
C LEU A 63 13.39 16.51 11.24
N ILE A 64 13.46 17.12 10.06
CA ILE A 64 14.68 17.76 9.56
C ILE A 64 15.02 19.00 10.40
N SER A 65 14.03 19.82 10.75
CA SER A 65 14.22 20.99 11.61
C SER A 65 14.81 20.59 12.97
N LYS A 66 14.27 19.53 13.59
CA LYS A 66 14.79 18.98 14.85
C LYS A 66 16.24 18.51 14.72
N LYS A 67 16.55 17.72 13.68
CA LYS A 67 17.93 17.24 13.45
C LYS A 67 18.91 18.37 13.13
N ALA A 68 18.47 19.38 12.38
CA ALA A 68 19.28 20.55 12.09
C ALA A 68 19.60 21.34 13.37
N ALA A 69 18.62 21.53 14.26
CA ALA A 69 18.83 22.15 15.56
C ALA A 69 19.82 21.35 16.43
N GLU A 70 19.71 20.01 16.44
CA GLU A 70 20.64 19.13 17.16
C GLU A 70 22.08 19.21 16.61
N ALA A 71 22.24 19.34 15.30
CA ALA A 71 23.56 19.36 14.66
C ALA A 71 24.23 20.74 14.63
N THR A 72 23.45 21.82 14.53
CA THR A 72 23.96 23.18 14.25
C THR A 72 23.53 24.22 15.27
N GLY A 73 22.66 23.86 16.23
CA GLY A 73 22.09 24.79 17.21
C GLY A 73 20.96 25.67 16.67
N LEU A 74 20.64 25.61 15.37
CA LEU A 74 19.60 26.43 14.75
C LEU A 74 18.57 25.55 14.02
N PRO A 75 17.26 25.71 14.29
CA PRO A 75 16.22 25.02 13.54
C PRO A 75 16.14 25.56 12.11
N VAL A 76 15.91 24.67 11.15
CA VAL A 76 15.69 25.05 9.75
C VAL A 76 14.28 24.68 9.34
N MET A 77 13.50 25.70 8.94
CA MET A 77 12.16 25.50 8.42
C MET A 77 12.25 25.27 6.90
N LEU A 78 11.74 24.12 6.46
CA LEU A 78 11.73 23.73 5.05
C LEU A 78 10.30 23.58 4.57
N THR A 79 10.06 23.99 3.33
CA THR A 79 8.82 23.70 2.60
C THR A 79 9.13 22.68 1.52
N ILE A 80 8.84 21.42 1.84
CA ILE A 80 9.05 20.28 0.95
C ILE A 80 7.93 20.24 -0.08
N ASP A 81 8.29 20.35 -1.37
CA ASP A 81 7.36 20.23 -2.49
C ASP A 81 7.12 18.76 -2.85
N SER A 82 8.20 18.00 -3.05
CA SER A 82 8.12 16.62 -3.53
C SER A 82 9.30 15.75 -3.11
N TYR A 83 9.14 14.45 -3.32
CA TYR A 83 10.13 13.41 -3.07
C TYR A 83 10.41 12.66 -4.35
N ASN A 84 11.64 12.69 -4.83
CA ASN A 84 12.09 11.85 -5.93
C ASN A 84 12.47 10.49 -5.36
N LEU A 85 11.50 9.57 -5.35
CA LEU A 85 11.67 8.21 -4.88
C LEU A 85 12.12 7.32 -6.04
N GLN A 86 13.16 6.55 -5.80
CA GLN A 86 13.69 5.59 -6.76
C GLN A 86 13.66 4.19 -6.16
N ASN A 87 13.03 3.25 -6.88
CA ASN A 87 13.17 1.82 -6.65
C ASN A 87 14.36 1.33 -7.46
N ASN A 88 15.37 0.79 -6.78
CA ASN A 88 16.60 0.27 -7.38
C ASN A 88 16.52 -1.23 -7.70
N GLY A 89 15.30 -1.77 -7.75
CA GLY A 89 15.07 -3.19 -7.90
C GLY A 89 15.16 -3.90 -6.54
N ASN A 90 14.51 -5.06 -6.44
CA ASN A 90 14.48 -5.87 -5.22
C ASN A 90 13.89 -5.17 -3.97
N GLY A 91 13.12 -4.09 -4.14
CA GLY A 91 12.48 -3.38 -3.03
C GLY A 91 13.44 -2.49 -2.22
N THR A 92 14.59 -2.13 -2.77
CA THR A 92 15.50 -1.13 -2.17
C THR A 92 15.16 0.25 -2.71
N TYR A 93 14.92 1.20 -1.80
CA TYR A 93 14.49 2.54 -2.15
C TYR A 93 15.56 3.58 -1.80
N THR A 94 15.75 4.56 -2.68
CA THR A 94 16.47 5.80 -2.42
C THR A 94 15.52 6.98 -2.62
N CYS A 95 15.73 8.07 -1.89
CA CYS A 95 14.85 9.22 -1.94
C CYS A 95 15.67 10.50 -1.90
N LYS A 96 15.31 11.48 -2.73
CA LYS A 96 15.79 12.85 -2.63
C LYS A 96 14.61 13.81 -2.45
N ILE A 97 14.71 14.70 -1.48
CA ILE A 97 13.77 15.82 -1.33
C ILE A 97 14.02 16.84 -2.44
N ALA A 98 12.93 17.37 -2.97
CA ALA A 98 12.89 18.61 -3.73
C ALA A 98 12.08 19.67 -2.96
N LEU A 99 12.65 20.85 -2.79
CA LEU A 99 11.99 22.02 -2.21
C LEU A 99 11.26 22.82 -3.31
N ALA A 100 10.34 23.68 -2.88
CA ALA A 100 9.61 24.55 -3.79
C ALA A 100 10.56 25.38 -4.69
N PRO A 101 10.19 25.66 -5.96
CA PRO A 101 11.07 26.37 -6.90
C PRO A 101 11.56 27.74 -6.41
N ASN A 102 10.76 28.43 -5.61
CA ASN A 102 11.02 29.77 -5.09
C ASN A 102 11.72 29.79 -3.72
N THR A 103 12.20 28.65 -3.22
CA THR A 103 12.91 28.60 -1.94
C THR A 103 14.27 29.32 -2.02
N PRO A 104 14.55 30.33 -1.18
CA PRO A 104 15.87 30.95 -1.11
C PRO A 104 16.94 29.92 -0.75
N GLN A 105 18.12 30.00 -1.39
CA GLN A 105 19.21 29.03 -1.17
C GLN A 105 18.81 27.57 -1.40
N LYS A 106 17.82 27.32 -2.29
CA LYS A 106 17.23 26.00 -2.58
C LYS A 106 18.25 24.86 -2.61
N GLN A 107 19.30 24.99 -3.42
CA GLN A 107 20.29 23.91 -3.60
C GLN A 107 21.01 23.55 -2.30
N GLN A 108 21.42 24.56 -1.52
CA GLN A 108 22.10 24.35 -0.24
C GLN A 108 21.17 23.68 0.78
N LEU A 109 19.92 24.16 0.87
CA LEU A 109 18.92 23.59 1.78
C LEU A 109 18.51 22.17 1.37
N GLU A 110 18.37 21.87 0.09
CA GLU A 110 18.14 20.53 -0.43
C GLU A 110 19.30 19.59 -0.09
N GLN A 111 20.54 20.03 -0.31
CA GLN A 111 21.72 19.22 0.02
C GLN A 111 21.77 18.92 1.52
N MET A 112 21.54 19.93 2.36
CA MET A 112 21.47 19.78 3.82
C MET A 112 20.36 18.80 4.22
N ALA A 113 19.13 19.00 3.75
CA ALA A 113 17.99 18.13 4.05
C ALA A 113 18.26 16.67 3.64
N ASN A 114 18.78 16.45 2.43
CA ASN A 114 19.12 15.12 1.94
C ASN A 114 20.25 14.48 2.75
N THR A 115 21.22 15.26 3.23
CA THR A 115 22.31 14.78 4.11
C THR A 115 21.76 14.34 5.46
N GLN A 116 20.88 15.14 6.06
CA GLN A 116 20.21 14.79 7.32
C GLN A 116 19.33 13.54 7.21
N LEU A 117 18.81 13.27 6.01
CA LEU A 117 18.01 12.08 5.72
C LEU A 117 18.81 10.87 5.25
N ALA A 118 20.04 11.02 4.75
CA ALA A 118 20.82 9.91 4.21
C ALA A 118 21.07 8.79 5.24
N GLY A 119 21.24 9.16 6.51
CA GLY A 119 21.35 8.21 7.64
C GLY A 119 20.00 7.74 8.20
N THR A 120 18.88 8.22 7.63
CA THR A 120 17.53 7.82 8.05
C THR A 120 17.00 6.76 7.09
N LYS A 121 16.27 5.77 7.63
CA LYS A 121 15.56 4.77 6.83
C LYS A 121 14.29 5.35 6.16
N PHE A 122 14.28 6.64 5.88
CA PHE A 122 13.13 7.37 5.35
C PHE A 122 12.73 6.88 3.96
N ALA A 123 13.69 6.71 3.04
CA ALA A 123 13.41 6.21 1.71
C ALA A 123 12.72 4.84 1.76
N GLN A 124 13.24 3.92 2.59
CA GLN A 124 12.60 2.63 2.85
C GLN A 124 11.22 2.79 3.47
N ALA A 125 11.03 3.67 4.45
CA ALA A 125 9.73 3.90 5.06
C ALA A 125 8.68 4.40 4.04
N LEU A 126 9.06 5.36 3.18
CA LEU A 126 8.21 5.88 2.12
C LEU A 126 7.89 4.79 1.08
N GLY A 127 8.89 4.05 0.62
CA GLY A 127 8.69 2.92 -0.29
C GLY A 127 7.80 1.82 0.31
N MET A 128 7.94 1.53 1.61
CA MET A 128 7.09 0.58 2.32
C MET A 128 5.65 1.07 2.49
N LEU A 129 5.42 2.38 2.61
CA LEU A 129 4.07 2.91 2.67
C LEU A 129 3.38 2.90 1.32
N ALA A 130 4.11 3.26 0.25
CA ALA A 130 3.51 3.41 -1.08
C ALA A 130 3.45 2.09 -1.86
N PHE A 131 4.50 1.26 -1.83
CA PHE A 131 4.69 0.18 -2.81
C PHE A 131 4.76 -1.24 -2.21
N TRP A 132 5.18 -1.41 -0.95
CA TRP A 132 5.14 -2.73 -0.29
C TRP A 132 3.75 -3.39 -0.30
N PRO A 133 2.62 -2.67 -0.13
CA PRO A 133 1.29 -3.26 -0.19
C PRO A 133 0.98 -3.87 -1.57
N LEU A 134 1.39 -3.18 -2.64
CA LEU A 134 1.23 -3.62 -4.03
C LEU A 134 2.08 -4.86 -4.31
N GLN A 135 3.34 -4.85 -3.85
CA GLN A 135 4.25 -5.98 -3.97
C GLN A 135 3.70 -7.21 -3.22
N THR A 136 3.20 -6.99 -2.01
CA THR A 136 2.62 -8.02 -1.17
C THR A 136 1.38 -8.63 -1.81
N PHE A 137 0.51 -7.81 -2.39
CA PHE A 137 -0.61 -8.31 -3.19
C PHE A 137 -0.09 -9.19 -4.33
N ALA A 138 0.81 -8.65 -5.17
CA ALA A 138 1.30 -9.34 -6.36
C ALA A 138 1.95 -10.70 -6.06
N SER A 139 2.67 -10.85 -4.95
CA SER A 139 3.25 -12.13 -4.56
C SER A 139 2.23 -13.04 -3.88
N THR A 140 1.47 -12.54 -2.90
CA THR A 140 0.67 -13.41 -2.04
C THR A 140 -0.67 -13.85 -2.64
N CYS A 141 -1.28 -13.05 -3.53
CA CYS A 141 -2.59 -13.38 -4.07
C CYS A 141 -2.54 -14.51 -5.12
N VAL A 142 -1.40 -14.67 -5.80
CA VAL A 142 -1.16 -15.78 -6.73
C VAL A 142 -0.70 -17.01 -5.96
N ASP A 143 0.33 -16.88 -5.11
CA ASP A 143 0.93 -18.00 -4.36
C ASP A 143 -0.05 -18.69 -3.39
N LYS A 144 -1.07 -17.97 -2.92
CA LYS A 144 -2.07 -18.47 -1.97
C LYS A 144 -3.49 -18.41 -2.52
N ARG A 145 -3.64 -18.53 -3.84
CA ARG A 145 -4.94 -18.42 -4.53
C ARG A 145 -5.98 -19.37 -3.97
N GLU A 146 -5.58 -20.58 -3.63
CA GLU A 146 -6.45 -21.63 -3.08
C GLU A 146 -7.10 -21.23 -1.75
N LYS A 147 -6.53 -20.25 -1.06
CA LYS A 147 -7.06 -19.70 0.21
C LYS A 147 -7.93 -18.45 0.00
N LEU A 148 -7.99 -17.90 -1.21
CA LEU A 148 -8.82 -16.74 -1.51
C LEU A 148 -10.29 -17.11 -1.46
N LYS A 149 -11.06 -16.26 -0.79
CA LYS A 149 -12.50 -16.37 -0.67
C LYS A 149 -13.16 -15.11 -1.21
N VAL A 150 -14.15 -15.26 -2.09
CA VAL A 150 -14.98 -14.12 -2.50
C VAL A 150 -15.90 -13.76 -1.35
N VAL A 151 -15.78 -12.54 -0.83
CA VAL A 151 -16.61 -12.05 0.29
C VAL A 151 -17.71 -11.09 -0.15
N LYS A 152 -17.53 -10.42 -1.30
CA LYS A 152 -18.56 -9.58 -1.89
C LYS A 152 -18.38 -9.48 -3.39
N TYR A 153 -19.51 -9.42 -4.09
CA TYR A 153 -19.60 -9.17 -5.52
C TYR A 153 -20.48 -7.94 -5.78
N SER A 154 -20.06 -7.10 -6.71
CA SER A 154 -20.89 -6.03 -7.26
C SER A 154 -20.70 -5.92 -8.76
N ASN A 155 -21.52 -5.10 -9.43
CA ASN A 155 -21.42 -4.85 -10.87
C ASN A 155 -20.03 -4.35 -11.31
N THR A 156 -19.30 -3.69 -10.42
CA THR A 156 -18.01 -3.06 -10.73
C THR A 156 -16.83 -3.72 -10.03
N HIS A 157 -17.05 -4.51 -8.97
CA HIS A 157 -15.94 -5.02 -8.16
C HIS A 157 -16.13 -6.47 -7.71
N PHE A 158 -15.01 -7.15 -7.56
CA PHE A 158 -14.86 -8.32 -6.70
C PHE A 158 -14.12 -7.93 -5.43
N ILE A 159 -14.61 -8.38 -4.27
CA ILE A 159 -13.90 -8.27 -3.00
C ILE A 159 -13.53 -9.67 -2.53
N PHE A 160 -12.22 -9.87 -2.36
CA PHE A 160 -11.63 -11.11 -1.89
C PHE A 160 -11.09 -10.95 -0.47
N ASN A 161 -11.09 -12.04 0.27
CA ASN A 161 -10.44 -12.16 1.57
C ASN A 161 -9.42 -13.28 1.52
N LEU A 162 -8.21 -13.00 2.02
CA LEU A 162 -7.11 -13.94 2.19
C LEU A 162 -6.76 -14.05 3.67
N PRO A 163 -7.34 -15.03 4.40
CA PRO A 163 -7.06 -15.24 5.81
C PRO A 163 -5.77 -16.04 6.03
N GLY A 164 -5.30 -16.10 7.28
CA GLY A 164 -4.20 -17.00 7.68
C GLY A 164 -2.84 -16.59 7.12
N LEU A 165 -2.63 -15.28 6.94
CA LEU A 165 -1.32 -14.73 6.65
C LEU A 165 -0.47 -14.69 7.92
N ASN A 166 0.85 -14.75 7.74
CA ASN A 166 1.84 -14.47 8.77
C ASN A 166 3.05 -13.84 8.09
N ILE A 167 2.85 -12.67 7.51
CA ILE A 167 3.88 -11.93 6.78
C ILE A 167 4.29 -10.68 7.55
N PRO A 168 5.56 -10.28 7.47
CA PRO A 168 6.02 -9.02 8.05
C PRO A 168 5.40 -7.85 7.28
N GLY A 169 4.85 -6.89 8.01
CA GLY A 169 4.30 -5.63 7.49
C GLY A 169 5.15 -4.41 7.89
N PRO A 170 4.73 -3.21 7.46
CA PRO A 170 5.44 -1.97 7.77
C PRO A 170 5.50 -1.68 9.28
N GLY A 171 6.65 -1.20 9.76
CA GLY A 171 6.83 -0.91 11.19
C GLY A 171 6.94 -2.17 12.08
N GLY A 172 7.20 -3.34 11.49
CA GLY A 172 7.39 -4.59 12.24
C GLY A 172 6.10 -5.29 12.63
N VAL A 173 4.93 -4.77 12.26
CA VAL A 173 3.65 -5.44 12.52
C VAL A 173 3.53 -6.74 11.75
N ARG A 174 2.80 -7.72 12.30
CA ARG A 174 2.49 -8.97 11.61
C ARG A 174 1.10 -8.90 11.01
N ILE A 175 1.00 -9.26 9.73
CA ILE A 175 -0.27 -9.30 9.00
C ILE A 175 -0.89 -10.69 9.13
N LYS A 176 -2.14 -10.74 9.58
CA LYS A 176 -2.92 -11.99 9.73
C LYS A 176 -3.89 -12.27 8.60
N ALA A 177 -4.35 -11.22 7.91
CA ALA A 177 -5.26 -11.36 6.78
C ALA A 177 -5.16 -10.15 5.85
N ALA A 178 -5.57 -10.34 4.61
CA ALA A 178 -5.66 -9.29 3.62
C ALA A 178 -7.02 -9.33 2.90
N ARG A 179 -7.54 -8.16 2.54
CA ARG A 179 -8.74 -8.01 1.70
C ARG A 179 -8.40 -7.21 0.47
N TYR A 180 -8.81 -7.71 -0.68
CA TYR A 180 -8.50 -7.14 -1.99
C TYR A 180 -9.78 -6.70 -2.68
N LYS A 181 -9.82 -5.47 -3.17
CA LYS A 181 -10.91 -4.97 -4.00
C LYS A 181 -10.39 -4.80 -5.42
N LEU A 182 -10.84 -5.67 -6.32
CA LEU A 182 -10.46 -5.67 -7.74
C LEU A 182 -11.60 -5.14 -8.59
N ASN A 183 -11.28 -4.23 -9.50
CA ASN A 183 -12.21 -3.67 -10.47
C ASN A 183 -12.43 -4.65 -11.63
N ARG A 184 -13.69 -4.90 -11.97
CA ARG A 184 -14.10 -5.88 -12.97
C ARG A 184 -13.94 -5.40 -14.40
N ASN A 185 -13.95 -4.08 -14.59
CA ASN A 185 -13.95 -3.46 -15.91
C ASN A 185 -12.51 -3.16 -16.35
N THR A 186 -11.65 -2.81 -15.39
CA THR A 186 -10.24 -2.44 -15.66
C THR A 186 -9.25 -3.52 -15.27
N ASN A 187 -9.67 -4.56 -14.54
CA ASN A 187 -8.82 -5.60 -13.97
C ASN A 187 -7.73 -5.07 -13.02
N ARG A 188 -8.00 -3.96 -12.32
CA ARG A 188 -7.03 -3.29 -11.43
C ARG A 188 -7.37 -3.47 -9.95
N LEU A 189 -6.35 -3.35 -9.10
CA LEU A 189 -6.49 -3.28 -7.66
C LEU A 189 -6.87 -1.86 -7.24
N ASP A 190 -8.09 -1.68 -6.75
CA ASP A 190 -8.61 -0.38 -6.32
C ASP A 190 -8.42 -0.16 -4.82
N ALA A 191 -8.44 -1.23 -4.02
CA ALA A 191 -8.16 -1.13 -2.58
C ALA A 191 -7.60 -2.41 -1.98
N LEU A 192 -6.87 -2.22 -0.89
CA LEU A 192 -6.22 -3.26 -0.12
C LEU A 192 -6.34 -2.94 1.36
N ILE A 193 -6.77 -3.92 2.16
CA ILE A 193 -6.85 -3.78 3.61
C ILE A 193 -6.06 -4.92 4.23
N PHE A 194 -5.12 -4.59 5.10
CA PHE A 194 -4.42 -5.56 5.93
C PHE A 194 -4.95 -5.49 7.35
N ASP A 195 -5.33 -6.65 7.87
CA ASP A 195 -5.64 -6.85 9.27
C ASP A 195 -4.37 -7.39 9.96
N THR A 196 -3.95 -6.73 11.03
CA THR A 196 -2.75 -7.12 11.79
C THR A 196 -3.10 -8.07 12.93
N VAL A 197 -2.10 -8.76 13.46
CA VAL A 197 -2.25 -9.68 14.60
C VAL A 197 -2.75 -8.95 15.84
N ASP A 198 -2.26 -7.74 16.09
CA ASP A 198 -2.65 -6.86 17.21
C ASP A 198 -4.01 -6.16 17.02
N GLY A 199 -4.72 -6.44 15.92
CA GLY A 199 -6.08 -5.94 15.67
C GLY A 199 -6.16 -4.57 15.03
N ALA A 200 -5.02 -3.96 14.69
CA ALA A 200 -4.97 -2.78 13.84
C ALA A 200 -5.30 -3.11 12.37
N GLN A 201 -5.57 -2.06 11.60
CA GLN A 201 -5.82 -2.12 10.17
C GLN A 201 -4.94 -1.11 9.46
N LEU A 202 -4.39 -1.54 8.32
CA LEU A 202 -3.77 -0.66 7.33
C LEU A 202 -4.62 -0.73 6.06
N LYS A 203 -5.10 0.41 5.58
CA LYS A 203 -5.99 0.53 4.43
C LYS A 203 -5.31 1.36 3.36
N PHE A 204 -5.31 0.84 2.15
CA PHE A 204 -4.73 1.45 0.96
C PHE A 204 -5.81 1.55 -0.11
N SER A 205 -5.95 2.72 -0.72
CA SER A 205 -6.81 2.95 -1.89
C SER A 205 -5.96 3.48 -3.02
N TYR A 206 -6.16 2.92 -4.21
CA TYR A 206 -5.36 3.23 -5.40
C TYR A 206 -6.25 3.88 -6.45
N HIS A 207 -5.76 4.97 -7.02
CA HIS A 207 -6.40 5.66 -8.12
C HIS A 207 -5.43 5.72 -9.29
N TYR A 208 -5.92 5.34 -10.46
CA TYR A 208 -5.15 5.30 -11.71
C TYR A 208 -5.59 6.44 -12.61
N ALA A 209 -4.67 7.03 -13.36
CA ALA A 209 -4.98 8.05 -14.34
C ALA A 209 -5.25 7.39 -15.71
N GLY A 210 -6.49 7.51 -16.20
CA GLY A 210 -6.89 6.95 -17.50
C GLY A 210 -6.53 5.47 -17.64
N GLU A 211 -5.83 5.14 -18.72
CA GLU A 211 -5.41 3.77 -19.03
C GLU A 211 -4.06 3.37 -18.40
N ALA A 212 -3.41 4.23 -17.62
CA ALA A 212 -2.15 3.90 -16.95
C ALA A 212 -2.28 2.67 -16.04
N LYS A 213 -1.25 1.81 -16.02
CA LYS A 213 -1.20 0.61 -15.16
C LYS A 213 -0.70 0.94 -13.76
N GLU A 214 -0.03 2.07 -13.62
CA GLU A 214 0.52 2.58 -12.37
C GLU A 214 -0.49 3.48 -11.64
N PRO A 215 -0.54 3.42 -10.30
CA PRO A 215 -1.36 4.34 -9.53
C PRO A 215 -0.81 5.77 -9.66
N ALA A 216 -1.69 6.73 -9.96
CA ALA A 216 -1.39 8.16 -9.90
C ALA A 216 -1.61 8.72 -8.49
N LYS A 217 -2.40 8.04 -7.65
CA LYS A 217 -2.63 8.43 -6.27
C LYS A 217 -2.84 7.21 -5.37
N ILE A 218 -2.25 7.27 -4.18
CA ILE A 218 -2.37 6.27 -3.12
C ILE A 218 -2.83 6.97 -1.85
N SER A 219 -3.98 6.57 -1.32
CA SER A 219 -4.44 7.03 -0.01
C SER A 219 -4.25 5.92 1.00
N VAL A 220 -3.55 6.24 2.09
CA VAL A 220 -3.23 5.32 3.19
C VAL A 220 -3.94 5.80 4.44
N SER A 221 -4.58 4.88 5.16
CA SER A 221 -5.09 5.14 6.51
C SER A 221 -4.85 3.96 7.43
N HIS A 222 -4.59 4.24 8.70
CA HIS A 222 -4.38 3.21 9.72
C HIS A 222 -4.84 3.66 11.10
N ASN A 223 -5.05 2.69 11.99
CA ASN A 223 -5.34 2.90 13.40
C ASN A 223 -4.24 2.32 14.32
N MET A 224 -3.04 2.07 13.79
CA MET A 224 -1.89 1.61 14.56
C MET A 224 -1.46 2.65 15.61
N LYS A 225 -1.34 2.25 16.88
CA LYS A 225 -0.87 3.12 17.96
C LYS A 225 0.64 3.39 17.83
N GLY A 226 1.07 4.64 18.01
CA GLY A 226 2.50 5.00 18.04
C GLY A 226 3.27 4.63 16.76
N SER A 227 2.57 4.62 15.63
CA SER A 227 3.06 4.03 14.37
C SER A 227 4.23 4.84 13.81
N THR A 228 5.42 4.27 13.96
CA THR A 228 6.58 4.66 13.18
C THR A 228 6.94 3.53 12.22
N ILE A 229 7.38 3.89 11.02
CA ILE A 229 8.01 2.93 10.10
C ILE A 229 9.47 3.31 10.03
N ASN A 230 10.33 2.42 10.53
CA ASN A 230 11.77 2.65 10.64
C ASN A 230 12.12 3.97 11.37
N GLY A 231 11.38 4.31 12.42
CA GLY A 231 11.58 5.53 13.20
C GLY A 231 10.99 6.80 12.58
N ILE A 232 10.34 6.70 11.41
CA ILE A 232 9.62 7.82 10.80
C ILE A 232 8.16 7.79 11.27
N PRO A 233 7.65 8.87 11.89
CA PRO A 233 6.24 8.99 12.23
C PRO A 233 5.36 8.84 10.98
N VAL A 234 4.34 7.99 11.06
CA VAL A 234 3.36 7.83 9.99
C VAL A 234 2.07 8.51 10.42
N PRO A 235 1.60 9.52 9.67
CA PRO A 235 0.30 10.12 9.94
C PRO A 235 -0.82 9.07 9.82
N PRO A 236 -1.83 9.07 10.72
CA PRO A 236 -2.96 8.13 10.68
C PRO A 236 -3.68 8.06 9.33
N SER A 237 -3.61 9.14 8.56
CA SER A 237 -4.02 9.19 7.17
C SER A 237 -3.03 10.04 6.38
N CYS A 238 -2.61 9.54 5.22
CA CYS A 238 -1.81 10.31 4.27
C CYS A 238 -2.21 9.97 2.84
N THR A 239 -2.01 10.93 1.95
CA THR A 239 -2.21 10.73 0.52
C THR A 239 -0.90 11.03 -0.21
N PHE A 240 -0.55 10.13 -1.12
CA PHE A 240 0.56 10.26 -2.06
C PHE A 240 -0.01 10.52 -3.45
N THR A 241 0.37 11.63 -4.05
CA THR A 241 0.23 11.83 -5.51
C THR A 241 1.53 11.40 -6.16
N LEU A 242 1.43 10.58 -7.20
CA LEU A 242 2.54 9.94 -7.90
C LEU A 242 2.58 10.48 -9.33
N GLU A 243 3.67 11.16 -9.65
CA GLU A 243 3.86 11.87 -10.91
C GLU A 243 5.19 11.45 -11.56
N ASN A 244 5.30 11.65 -12.87
CA ASN A 244 6.57 11.55 -13.60
C ASN A 244 7.29 10.20 -13.41
N TYR A 245 6.56 9.09 -13.57
CA TYR A 245 7.17 7.75 -13.59
C TYR A 245 8.21 7.65 -14.70
N ALA A 246 9.42 7.27 -14.32
CA ALA A 246 10.54 7.02 -15.22
C ALA A 246 11.06 5.59 -14.99
N PHE A 247 10.80 4.70 -15.95
CA PHE A 247 11.26 3.30 -15.90
C PHE A 247 12.64 3.16 -16.53
N LYS A 248 13.46 2.27 -15.97
CA LYS A 248 14.79 1.92 -16.48
C LYS A 248 14.89 0.43 -16.73
#